data_AF-A0A1H1ZN98-F1
#
_entry.id   AF-A0A1H1ZN98-F1
#
_cell.length_a   1.000
_cell.length_b   1.000
_cell.length_c   1.000
_cell.angle_alpha   90.00
_cell.angle_beta   90.00
_cell.angle_gamma   90.00
#
_symmetry.space_group_name_H-M   'P 1'
#
loop_
_entity.id
_entity.type
_entity.pdbx_description
1 polymer ?
#
loop_
_entity_poly.entity_id
_entity_poly.type
_entity_poly.pdbx_seq_one_letter_code
_entity_poly.pdbx_strand_id
1 'polypeptide(L)'
;MKGFKVSTASLFLTALFAAGASYADDMSLWKTYEQSFKEAKYIDLTHAFEPDMAVWPGFGGATFKAATAGATIPDFVNKGDEFTYEKHGFVATAYDLPTDQYGTQLDPPAHWNPLGATISDLPATFSVRPLVVINIAPQAAKDPGYHLQVKDILAWEAKHGRIPAGSVVMVRSDWYKHWAEHERFRTAPFPGVSLDALKFLHLERKILFHGHEALDTDTTPTAEGEAWLMHNNFAQAEGVANLDKVPEAGALISIGFAKPLGGTGGYARYIAIAPSTWKQGQTLRASPGAPLPTQKFPLKRDSLGVMRPTP
;
A
#
# COMPACT_ATOMS: atom_id res chain seq x y z
N MET A 1 24.80 -81.71 -45.28
CA MET A 1 26.17 -81.16 -45.34
C MET A 1 26.12 -79.70 -44.90
N LYS A 2 26.87 -79.34 -43.85
CA LYS A 2 27.28 -77.98 -43.41
C LYS A 2 26.11 -77.03 -43.03
N GLY A 3 26.02 -76.42 -41.85
CA GLY A 3 26.88 -76.29 -40.67
C GLY A 3 26.61 -74.94 -39.98
N PHE A 4 26.42 -74.95 -38.65
CA PHE A 4 26.78 -73.92 -37.63
C PHE A 4 26.09 -72.52 -37.70
N LYS A 5 25.54 -71.89 -36.63
CA LYS A 5 25.94 -71.68 -35.21
C LYS A 5 24.68 -71.50 -34.32
N VAL A 6 24.49 -72.15 -33.16
CA VAL A 6 24.94 -71.80 -31.78
C VAL A 6 24.54 -70.37 -31.35
N SER A 7 23.42 -70.21 -30.63
CA SER A 7 23.25 -70.12 -29.14
C SER A 7 23.67 -68.77 -28.53
N THR A 8 22.72 -68.07 -27.88
CA THR A 8 22.68 -67.88 -26.40
C THR A 8 21.46 -67.04 -26.00
N ALA A 9 20.84 -67.44 -24.88
CA ALA A 9 19.73 -66.79 -24.20
C ALA A 9 20.13 -65.48 -23.51
N SER A 10 19.16 -64.59 -23.25
CA SER A 10 18.81 -64.15 -21.89
C SER A 10 17.64 -63.15 -21.86
N LEU A 11 16.82 -63.34 -20.82
CA LEU A 11 15.73 -62.52 -20.32
C LEU A 11 16.19 -61.13 -19.82
N PHE A 12 15.18 -60.30 -19.48
CA PHE A 12 15.17 -58.97 -18.83
C PHE A 12 15.25 -57.80 -19.81
N LEU A 13 14.38 -56.78 -19.77
CA LEU A 13 13.85 -56.08 -18.60
C LEU A 13 12.50 -55.39 -18.94
N THR A 14 11.57 -55.45 -17.99
CA THR A 14 10.41 -54.55 -17.86
C THR A 14 10.79 -53.08 -17.93
N ALA A 15 10.00 -52.27 -18.64
CA ALA A 15 9.79 -50.88 -18.28
C ALA A 15 8.34 -50.49 -18.61
N LEU A 16 7.53 -50.41 -17.54
CA LEU A 16 6.31 -49.60 -17.53
C LEU A 16 6.67 -48.17 -17.95
N PHE A 17 5.88 -47.58 -18.83
CA PHE A 17 5.62 -46.14 -18.78
C PHE A 17 4.10 -45.93 -18.75
N ALA A 18 3.52 -46.28 -17.61
CA ALA A 18 2.39 -45.53 -17.09
C ALA A 18 2.94 -44.31 -16.32
N ALA A 19 2.14 -43.25 -16.26
CA ALA A 19 2.43 -41.96 -15.61
C ALA A 19 3.27 -40.97 -16.44
N GLY A 20 2.66 -40.43 -17.49
CA GLY A 20 2.80 -38.99 -17.71
C GLY A 20 2.14 -38.31 -16.53
N ALA A 21 2.92 -37.95 -15.51
CA ALA A 21 2.44 -37.21 -14.36
C ALA A 21 1.80 -35.90 -14.85
N SER A 22 0.49 -35.79 -14.68
CA SER A 22 -0.27 -34.58 -14.94
C SER A 22 0.15 -33.51 -13.93
N TYR A 23 1.12 -32.67 -14.28
CA TYR A 23 1.23 -31.34 -13.70
C TYR A 23 0.12 -30.47 -14.29
N ALA A 24 -1.14 -30.77 -13.94
CA ALA A 24 -2.14 -29.72 -13.92
C ALA A 24 -1.93 -28.97 -12.61
N ASP A 25 -0.99 -28.03 -12.63
CA ASP A 25 -0.72 -27.12 -11.53
C ASP A 25 -2.03 -26.52 -11.00
N ASP A 26 -2.11 -26.28 -9.68
CA ASP A 26 -3.29 -25.66 -9.06
C ASP A 26 -3.48 -24.23 -9.59
N MET A 27 -4.33 -24.08 -10.59
CA MET A 27 -4.69 -22.81 -11.23
C MET A 27 -5.89 -22.13 -10.56
N SER A 28 -6.26 -22.52 -9.33
CA SER A 28 -7.41 -21.95 -8.63
C SER A 28 -7.33 -20.42 -8.51
N LEU A 29 -6.15 -19.88 -8.18
CA LEU A 29 -5.94 -18.44 -8.07
C LEU A 29 -6.09 -17.70 -9.41
N TRP A 30 -5.68 -18.31 -10.52
CA TRP A 30 -5.89 -17.72 -11.86
C TRP A 30 -7.37 -17.72 -12.23
N LYS A 31 -8.11 -18.78 -11.88
CA LYS A 31 -9.57 -18.83 -12.04
C LYS A 31 -10.25 -17.75 -11.21
N THR A 32 -9.87 -17.58 -9.93
CA THR A 32 -10.37 -16.50 -9.07
C THR A 32 -10.04 -15.12 -9.66
N TYR A 33 -8.84 -14.95 -10.19
CA TYR A 33 -8.45 -13.71 -10.86
C TYR A 33 -9.37 -13.41 -12.04
N GLU A 34 -9.53 -14.35 -12.97
CA GLU A 34 -10.37 -14.21 -14.16
C GLU A 34 -11.85 -13.99 -13.81
N GLN A 35 -12.36 -14.63 -12.75
CA GLN A 35 -13.76 -14.55 -12.34
C GLN A 35 -14.09 -13.33 -11.48
N SER A 36 -13.12 -12.76 -10.77
CA SER A 36 -13.38 -11.72 -9.76
C SER A 36 -12.50 -10.49 -9.93
N PHE A 37 -11.18 -10.64 -9.91
CA PHE A 37 -10.26 -9.50 -9.92
C PHE A 37 -10.21 -8.78 -11.27
N LYS A 38 -10.40 -9.49 -12.38
CA LYS A 38 -10.31 -8.92 -13.73
C LYS A 38 -11.36 -7.84 -13.99
N GLU A 39 -12.57 -8.05 -13.48
CA GLU A 39 -13.71 -7.13 -13.62
C GLU A 39 -13.89 -6.23 -12.39
N ALA A 40 -13.07 -6.40 -11.35
CA ALA A 40 -13.13 -5.60 -10.13
C ALA A 40 -12.84 -4.12 -10.39
N LYS A 41 -13.21 -3.29 -9.41
CA LYS A 41 -12.90 -1.86 -9.39
C LYS A 41 -11.69 -1.60 -8.51
N TYR A 42 -10.65 -1.01 -9.08
CA TYR A 42 -9.44 -0.61 -8.39
C TYR A 42 -9.51 0.88 -8.04
N ILE A 43 -9.32 1.20 -6.76
CA ILE A 43 -9.39 2.56 -6.22
C ILE A 43 -8.09 2.85 -5.49
N ASP A 44 -7.42 3.92 -5.90
CA ASP A 44 -6.17 4.36 -5.30
C ASP A 44 -6.43 5.10 -3.99
N LEU A 45 -5.87 4.60 -2.88
CA LEU A 45 -6.05 5.17 -1.54
C LEU A 45 -4.78 5.87 -1.04
N THR A 46 -3.95 6.35 -1.96
CA THR A 46 -2.61 6.86 -1.68
C THR A 46 -2.42 8.22 -2.32
N HIS A 47 -1.96 9.19 -1.54
CA HIS A 47 -1.49 10.46 -2.07
C HIS A 47 -0.15 10.25 -2.77
N ALA A 48 0.02 10.80 -3.97
CA ALA A 48 1.35 10.88 -4.56
C ALA A 48 2.19 11.83 -3.70
N PHE A 49 3.34 11.36 -3.20
CA PHE A 49 4.22 12.19 -2.41
C PHE A 49 4.98 13.17 -3.32
N GLU A 50 5.08 14.43 -2.89
CA GLU A 50 5.80 15.49 -3.58
C GLU A 50 6.50 16.41 -2.54
N PRO A 51 7.45 17.27 -2.94
CA PRO A 51 8.18 18.11 -1.98
C PRO A 51 7.29 19.07 -1.18
N ASP A 52 6.23 19.57 -1.81
CA ASP A 52 5.26 20.49 -1.22
C ASP A 52 3.97 19.75 -0.91
N MET A 53 3.86 19.23 0.32
CA MET A 53 2.69 18.51 0.80
C MET A 53 2.57 18.58 2.32
N ALA A 54 1.43 18.17 2.86
CA ALA A 54 1.25 18.04 4.29
C ALA A 54 2.21 16.97 4.86
N VAL A 55 2.89 17.34 5.94
CA VAL A 55 3.75 16.48 6.75
C VAL A 55 3.55 16.86 8.23
N TRP A 56 3.79 15.92 9.13
CA TRP A 56 3.73 16.20 10.57
C TRP A 56 4.65 17.38 10.95
N PRO A 57 4.21 18.33 11.81
CA PRO A 57 4.90 19.61 12.01
C PRO A 57 6.36 19.53 12.51
N GLY A 58 6.76 18.40 13.11
CA GLY A 58 8.14 18.21 13.58
C GLY A 58 9.10 17.64 12.53
N PHE A 59 8.63 17.27 11.33
CA PHE A 59 9.47 16.80 10.24
C PHE A 59 9.71 17.86 9.16
N GLY A 60 10.82 17.72 8.44
CA GLY A 60 11.14 18.56 7.29
C GLY A 60 10.44 18.10 6.00
N GLY A 61 10.33 19.00 5.02
CA GLY A 61 9.85 18.68 3.68
C GLY A 61 10.89 17.92 2.84
N ALA A 62 10.42 17.06 1.94
CA ALA A 62 11.29 16.36 1.00
C ALA A 62 11.90 17.29 -0.05
N THR A 63 13.02 16.89 -0.65
CA THR A 63 13.59 17.56 -1.82
C THR A 63 13.79 16.56 -2.95
N PHE A 64 13.29 16.90 -4.15
CA PHE A 64 13.47 16.08 -5.34
C PHE A 64 14.45 16.77 -6.28
N LYS A 65 15.39 16.01 -6.86
CA LYS A 65 16.38 16.54 -7.81
C LYS A 65 16.76 15.50 -8.85
N ALA A 66 17.52 15.91 -9.86
CA ALA A 66 18.11 14.94 -10.77
C ALA A 66 19.09 14.03 -10.01
N ALA A 67 19.06 12.74 -10.33
CA ALA A 67 20.12 11.85 -9.90
C ALA A 67 21.42 12.25 -10.62
N THR A 68 22.52 12.20 -9.89
CA THR A 68 23.87 12.46 -10.42
C THR A 68 24.66 11.17 -10.53
N ALA A 69 25.57 11.11 -11.51
CA ALA A 69 26.41 9.95 -11.70
C ALA A 69 27.36 9.75 -10.51
N GLY A 70 27.30 8.59 -9.86
CA GLY A 70 28.20 8.23 -8.75
C GLY A 70 29.65 7.95 -9.20
N ALA A 71 29.85 7.70 -10.49
CA ALA A 71 31.15 7.42 -11.10
C ALA A 71 31.17 7.92 -12.56
N THR A 72 32.37 8.14 -13.09
CA THR A 72 32.56 8.40 -14.52
C THR A 72 32.44 7.08 -15.30
N ILE A 73 31.62 7.07 -16.33
CA ILE A 73 31.52 6.00 -17.32
C ILE A 73 32.07 6.57 -18.63
N PRO A 74 33.19 6.03 -19.16
CA PRO A 74 33.80 6.51 -20.40
C PRO A 74 32.77 6.64 -21.53
N ASP A 75 32.89 7.73 -22.29
CA ASP A 75 32.02 8.06 -23.43
C ASP A 75 30.52 8.22 -23.11
N PHE A 76 30.14 8.27 -21.83
CA PHE A 76 28.74 8.36 -21.42
C PHE A 76 28.45 9.48 -20.43
N VAL A 77 29.09 9.49 -19.26
CA VAL A 77 28.78 10.45 -18.18
C VAL A 77 29.98 10.64 -17.24
N ASN A 78 30.23 11.85 -16.73
CA ASN A 78 31.23 12.07 -15.69
C ASN A 78 30.61 12.02 -14.30
N LYS A 79 31.40 11.60 -13.31
CA LYS A 79 30.99 11.64 -11.90
C LYS A 79 30.49 13.05 -11.53
N GLY A 80 29.29 13.12 -10.98
CA GLY A 80 28.63 14.37 -10.58
C GLY A 80 27.70 14.97 -11.63
N ASP A 81 27.77 14.53 -12.90
CA ASP A 81 26.85 14.99 -13.94
C ASP A 81 25.42 14.51 -13.65
N GLU A 82 24.42 15.35 -13.92
CA GLU A 82 23.01 15.00 -13.83
C GLU A 82 22.54 14.18 -15.04
N PHE A 83 21.70 13.17 -14.80
CA PHE A 83 21.07 12.40 -15.87
C PHE A 83 19.92 13.17 -16.52
N THR A 84 20.05 13.40 -17.84
CA THR A 84 19.10 14.12 -18.70
C THR A 84 18.76 13.34 -19.96
N TYR A 85 17.55 13.51 -20.49
CA TYR A 85 17.13 12.88 -21.75
C TYR A 85 18.05 13.25 -22.93
N GLU A 86 18.44 14.52 -23.05
CA GLU A 86 19.22 15.02 -24.20
C GLU A 86 20.62 14.40 -24.26
N LYS A 87 21.31 14.30 -23.12
CA LYS A 87 22.70 13.82 -23.07
C LYS A 87 22.79 12.30 -22.93
N HIS A 88 21.85 11.69 -22.21
CA HIS A 88 21.98 10.30 -21.76
C HIS A 88 20.85 9.39 -22.25
N GLY A 89 19.79 9.94 -22.86
CA GLY A 89 18.61 9.18 -23.31
C GLY A 89 17.66 8.75 -22.18
N PHE A 90 17.97 9.06 -20.92
CA PHE A 90 17.12 8.75 -19.77
C PHE A 90 17.27 9.80 -18.66
N VAL A 91 16.35 9.75 -17.69
CA VAL A 91 16.42 10.54 -16.45
C VAL A 91 16.21 9.63 -15.25
N ALA A 92 16.83 9.99 -14.12
CA ALA A 92 16.53 9.42 -12.82
C ALA A 92 16.39 10.55 -11.80
N THR A 93 15.60 10.33 -10.75
CA THR A 93 15.35 11.28 -9.67
C THR A 93 16.04 10.81 -8.40
N ALA A 94 16.75 11.72 -7.73
CA ALA A 94 17.19 11.54 -6.38
C ALA A 94 16.15 12.14 -5.43
N TYR A 95 15.76 11.36 -4.43
CA TYR A 95 14.83 11.75 -3.38
C TYR A 95 15.62 11.94 -2.08
N ASP A 96 15.55 13.13 -1.52
CA ASP A 96 16.00 13.42 -0.17
C ASP A 96 14.76 13.48 0.71
N LEU A 97 14.57 12.45 1.54
CA LEU A 97 13.39 12.25 2.38
C LEU A 97 13.83 12.37 3.84
N PRO A 98 13.46 13.47 4.53
CA PRO A 98 13.88 13.71 5.92
C PRO A 98 13.33 12.71 6.94
N THR A 99 12.27 11.99 6.57
CA THR A 99 11.56 11.06 7.43
C THR A 99 10.96 9.90 6.60
N ASP A 100 10.81 8.74 7.23
CA ASP A 100 10.01 7.62 6.71
C ASP A 100 8.50 7.81 6.96
N GLN A 101 8.14 8.84 7.72
CA GLN A 101 6.79 9.30 8.02
C GLN A 101 6.35 10.43 7.05
N TYR A 102 6.20 10.10 5.75
CA TYR A 102 5.90 11.07 4.70
C TYR A 102 4.80 10.60 3.74
N GLY A 103 3.67 11.29 3.73
CA GLY A 103 2.53 10.97 2.86
C GLY A 103 1.66 9.87 3.41
N THR A 104 1.09 9.07 2.51
CA THR A 104 0.38 7.85 2.91
C THR A 104 1.38 6.80 3.38
N GLN A 105 1.23 6.34 4.62
CA GLN A 105 2.26 5.57 5.31
C GLN A 105 1.74 4.32 6.03
N LEU A 106 2.68 3.49 6.49
CA LEU A 106 2.47 2.31 7.29
C LEU A 106 3.46 2.33 8.45
N ASP A 107 2.97 2.37 9.67
CA ASP A 107 3.83 2.40 10.85
C ASP A 107 3.91 1.00 11.46
N PRO A 108 5.10 0.40 11.47
CA PRO A 108 5.35 -0.85 12.16
C PRO A 108 5.58 -0.58 13.66
N PRO A 109 5.50 -1.61 14.53
CA PRO A 109 5.72 -1.45 15.96
C PRO A 109 7.04 -0.76 16.35
N ALA A 110 8.12 -0.96 15.57
CA ALA A 110 9.42 -0.33 15.81
C ALA A 110 9.38 1.21 15.83
N HIS A 111 8.31 1.83 15.34
CA HIS A 111 8.14 3.28 15.37
C HIS A 111 8.21 3.83 16.80
N TRP A 112 7.63 3.13 17.78
CA TRP A 112 7.65 3.53 19.19
C TRP A 112 8.13 2.42 20.15
N ASN A 113 8.21 1.17 19.69
CA ASN A 113 8.67 0.06 20.50
C ASN A 113 10.11 -0.33 20.09
N PRO A 114 11.13 -0.13 20.94
CA PRO A 114 12.52 -0.45 20.60
C PRO A 114 12.79 -1.96 20.39
N LEU A 115 11.83 -2.83 20.76
CA LEU A 115 11.85 -4.27 20.51
C LEU A 115 10.81 -4.72 19.47
N GLY A 116 10.12 -3.75 18.86
CA GLY A 116 9.07 -3.99 17.88
C GLY A 116 9.61 -4.45 16.53
N ALA A 117 8.72 -5.08 15.75
CA ALA A 117 9.02 -5.41 14.36
C ALA A 117 9.26 -4.13 13.55
N THR A 118 10.29 -4.14 12.70
CA THR A 118 10.56 -3.09 11.71
C THR A 118 9.69 -3.28 10.46
N ILE A 119 9.63 -2.28 9.59
CA ILE A 119 8.87 -2.39 8.33
C ILE A 119 9.38 -3.56 7.48
N SER A 120 10.67 -3.88 7.56
CA SER A 120 11.27 -5.01 6.83
C SER A 120 10.95 -6.39 7.42
N ASP A 121 10.49 -6.44 8.67
CA ASP A 121 10.09 -7.68 9.35
C ASP A 121 8.65 -8.08 9.03
N LEU A 122 7.83 -7.14 8.51
CA LEU A 122 6.45 -7.42 8.16
C LEU A 122 6.37 -8.54 7.11
N PRO A 123 5.56 -9.59 7.35
CA PRO A 123 5.49 -10.74 6.47
C PRO A 123 4.78 -10.39 5.17
N ALA A 124 5.11 -11.11 4.09
CA ALA A 124 4.46 -10.97 2.79
C ALA A 124 2.93 -11.20 2.86
N THR A 125 2.44 -11.86 3.91
CA THR A 125 1.01 -12.03 4.15
C THR A 125 0.29 -10.71 4.39
N PHE A 126 0.95 -9.57 4.66
CA PHE A 126 0.31 -8.26 4.68
C PHE A 126 -0.30 -7.84 3.32
N SER A 127 0.10 -8.48 2.22
CA SER A 127 -0.17 -8.01 0.85
C SER A 127 -1.64 -7.80 0.50
N VAL A 128 -2.55 -8.68 0.93
CA VAL A 128 -3.98 -8.63 0.59
C VAL A 128 -4.85 -9.04 1.78
N ARG A 129 -5.86 -8.22 2.10
CA ARG A 129 -6.81 -8.46 3.19
C ARG A 129 -8.24 -8.02 2.86
N PRO A 130 -9.27 -8.54 3.57
CA PRO A 130 -10.58 -7.90 3.60
C PRO A 130 -10.45 -6.45 4.06
N LEU A 131 -11.15 -5.54 3.38
CA LEU A 131 -11.20 -4.12 3.70
C LEU A 131 -12.58 -3.79 4.29
N VAL A 132 -12.55 -3.20 5.47
CA VAL A 132 -13.69 -2.60 6.16
C VAL A 132 -13.48 -1.10 6.16
N VAL A 133 -14.50 -0.33 5.77
CA VAL A 133 -14.48 1.13 5.88
C VAL A 133 -15.59 1.59 6.83
N ILE A 134 -15.20 2.17 7.95
CA ILE A 134 -16.14 2.75 8.93
C ILE A 134 -16.24 4.25 8.69
N ASN A 135 -17.45 4.72 8.38
CA ASN A 135 -17.70 6.10 8.03
C ASN A 135 -18.07 6.96 9.25
N ILE A 136 -17.18 7.87 9.62
CA ILE A 136 -17.40 8.92 10.62
C ILE A 136 -17.44 10.32 10.02
N ALA A 137 -17.41 10.46 8.69
CA ALA A 137 -17.43 11.77 8.02
C ALA A 137 -18.62 12.67 8.45
N PRO A 138 -19.85 12.16 8.67
CA PRO A 138 -20.95 12.99 9.20
C PRO A 138 -20.70 13.55 10.61
N GLN A 139 -19.93 12.83 11.44
CA GLN A 139 -19.53 13.25 12.78
C GLN A 139 -18.38 14.26 12.68
N ALA A 140 -17.34 13.95 11.89
CA ALA A 140 -16.19 14.82 11.64
C ALA A 140 -16.59 16.18 11.01
N ALA A 141 -17.62 16.20 10.17
CA ALA A 141 -18.15 17.43 9.60
C ALA A 141 -18.81 18.38 10.63
N LYS A 142 -19.26 17.84 11.77
CA LYS A 142 -19.86 18.62 12.88
C LYS A 142 -18.82 18.98 13.93
N ASP A 143 -17.88 18.09 14.16
CA ASP A 143 -16.78 18.23 15.09
C ASP A 143 -15.51 17.72 14.42
N PRO A 144 -14.63 18.62 13.92
CA PRO A 144 -13.39 18.22 13.28
C PRO A 144 -12.48 17.37 14.17
N GLY A 145 -12.65 17.39 15.49
CA GLY A 145 -11.91 16.57 16.45
C GLY A 145 -12.59 15.24 16.79
N TYR A 146 -13.63 14.84 16.05
CA TYR A 146 -14.35 13.60 16.35
C TYR A 146 -13.46 12.37 16.17
N HIS A 147 -13.22 11.65 17.25
CA HIS A 147 -12.56 10.36 17.20
C HIS A 147 -13.58 9.23 17.07
N LEU A 148 -13.31 8.23 16.23
CA LEU A 148 -14.12 7.01 16.11
C LEU A 148 -14.34 6.38 17.49
N GLN A 149 -15.58 6.00 17.78
CA GLN A 149 -15.97 5.38 19.05
C GLN A 149 -16.40 3.92 18.84
N VAL A 150 -16.38 3.12 19.92
CA VAL A 150 -16.89 1.73 19.91
C VAL A 150 -18.33 1.65 19.40
N LYS A 151 -19.18 2.63 19.73
CA LYS A 151 -20.57 2.67 19.24
C LYS A 151 -20.68 2.79 17.71
N ASP A 152 -19.74 3.46 17.05
CA ASP A 152 -19.73 3.60 15.60
C ASP A 152 -19.35 2.26 14.95
N ILE A 153 -18.39 1.54 15.56
CA ILE A 153 -18.00 0.19 15.16
C ILE A 153 -19.19 -0.76 15.27
N LEU A 154 -19.89 -0.76 16.41
CA LEU A 154 -21.08 -1.60 16.62
C LEU A 154 -22.22 -1.25 15.67
N ALA A 155 -22.43 0.04 15.36
CA ALA A 155 -23.42 0.47 14.39
C ALA A 155 -23.07 0.00 12.97
N TRP A 156 -21.79 0.03 12.59
CA TRP A 156 -21.32 -0.55 11.33
C TRP A 156 -21.57 -2.06 11.29
N GLU A 157 -21.26 -2.78 12.38
CA GLU A 157 -21.47 -4.24 12.44
C GLU A 157 -22.94 -4.64 12.39
N ALA A 158 -23.83 -3.82 12.96
CA ALA A 158 -25.27 -4.05 12.86
C ALA A 158 -25.79 -4.01 11.41
N LYS A 159 -25.10 -3.28 10.52
CA LYS A 159 -25.46 -3.13 9.11
C LYS A 159 -24.76 -4.15 8.21
N HIS A 160 -23.47 -4.44 8.47
CA HIS A 160 -22.62 -5.20 7.56
C HIS A 160 -22.17 -6.57 8.09
N GLY A 161 -22.53 -6.89 9.34
CA GLY A 161 -22.06 -8.08 10.05
C GLY A 161 -20.76 -7.81 10.82
N ARG A 162 -20.32 -8.82 11.57
CA ARG A 162 -19.11 -8.72 12.40
C ARG A 162 -17.87 -8.46 11.53
N ILE A 163 -16.99 -7.55 11.98
CA ILE A 163 -15.69 -7.29 11.36
C ILE A 163 -14.88 -8.61 11.30
N PRO A 164 -14.41 -9.04 10.12
CA PRO A 164 -13.65 -10.28 9.99
C PRO A 164 -12.28 -10.20 10.69
N ALA A 165 -11.87 -11.28 11.36
CA ALA A 165 -10.52 -11.37 11.91
C ALA A 165 -9.47 -11.29 10.79
N GLY A 166 -8.37 -10.57 11.06
CA GLY A 166 -7.30 -10.30 10.10
C GLY A 166 -7.65 -9.28 9.02
N SER A 167 -8.83 -8.67 9.03
CA SER A 167 -9.17 -7.59 8.10
C SER A 167 -8.35 -6.33 8.36
N VAL A 168 -8.37 -5.41 7.42
CA VAL A 168 -7.94 -4.03 7.62
C VAL A 168 -9.16 -3.14 7.80
N VAL A 169 -9.12 -2.26 8.80
CA VAL A 169 -10.21 -1.32 9.08
C VAL A 169 -9.73 0.10 8.78
N MET A 170 -10.29 0.74 7.76
CA MET A 170 -10.03 2.14 7.44
C MET A 170 -11.15 3.02 8.00
N VAL A 171 -10.77 4.11 8.67
CA VAL A 171 -11.70 5.07 9.28
C VAL A 171 -11.84 6.25 8.34
N ARG A 172 -12.99 6.32 7.68
CA ARG A 172 -13.33 7.38 6.75
C ARG A 172 -13.84 8.60 7.49
N SER A 173 -13.19 9.74 7.29
CA SER A 173 -13.56 11.05 7.83
C SER A 173 -13.72 12.13 6.75
N ASP A 174 -13.39 11.82 5.50
CA ASP A 174 -13.27 12.77 4.38
C ASP A 174 -12.20 13.85 4.59
N TRP A 175 -11.30 13.68 5.57
CA TRP A 175 -10.17 14.56 5.85
C TRP A 175 -9.20 14.71 4.69
N TYR A 176 -9.01 13.66 3.88
CA TYR A 176 -8.13 13.65 2.71
C TYR A 176 -8.45 14.77 1.71
N LYS A 177 -9.66 15.35 1.77
CA LYS A 177 -10.08 16.50 0.95
C LYS A 177 -9.32 17.79 1.30
N HIS A 178 -8.77 17.88 2.49
CA HIS A 178 -7.93 18.99 2.94
C HIS A 178 -6.44 18.80 2.60
N TRP A 179 -6.06 17.77 1.84
CA TRP A 179 -4.66 17.45 1.53
C TRP A 179 -3.87 18.62 0.94
N ALA A 180 -4.51 19.45 0.10
CA ALA A 180 -3.88 20.64 -0.50
C ALA A 180 -3.84 21.86 0.44
N GLU A 181 -4.54 21.81 1.57
CA GLU A 181 -4.55 22.84 2.61
C GLU A 181 -3.55 22.43 3.71
N HIS A 182 -2.25 22.40 3.40
CA HIS A 182 -1.20 21.76 4.22
C HIS A 182 -1.29 22.11 5.71
N GLU A 183 -1.44 23.40 6.04
CA GLU A 183 -1.59 23.89 7.42
C GLU A 183 -2.84 23.35 8.10
N ARG A 184 -3.98 23.34 7.40
CA ARG A 184 -5.25 22.84 7.92
C ARG A 184 -5.20 21.34 8.15
N PHE A 185 -4.53 20.62 7.25
CA PHE A 185 -4.42 19.16 7.29
C PHE A 185 -3.64 18.67 8.53
N ARG A 186 -2.54 19.35 8.86
CA ARG A 186 -1.60 18.98 9.92
C ARG A 186 -1.89 19.59 11.30
N THR A 187 -2.95 20.39 11.44
CA THR A 187 -3.24 21.14 12.67
C THR A 187 -4.49 20.61 13.34
N ALA A 188 -4.36 20.26 14.63
CA ALA A 188 -5.49 19.89 15.48
C ALA A 188 -6.49 21.06 15.64
N PRO A 189 -7.79 20.80 15.77
CA PRO A 189 -8.41 19.47 15.82
C PRO A 189 -8.50 18.79 14.45
N PHE A 190 -8.30 17.46 14.45
CA PHE A 190 -8.51 16.55 13.33
C PHE A 190 -9.17 15.24 13.79
N PRO A 191 -9.84 14.49 12.90
CA PRO A 191 -10.52 13.26 13.25
C PRO A 191 -9.50 12.18 13.60
N GLY A 192 -9.85 11.31 14.53
CA GLY A 192 -8.95 10.27 15.01
C GLY A 192 -9.67 8.98 15.38
N VAL A 193 -9.02 8.15 16.17
CA VAL A 193 -9.60 6.91 16.70
C VAL A 193 -9.41 6.88 18.21
N SER A 194 -10.48 6.66 18.98
CA SER A 194 -10.34 6.62 20.42
C SER A 194 -9.58 5.38 20.87
N LEU A 195 -8.85 5.46 21.98
CA LEU A 195 -8.11 4.34 22.54
C LEU A 195 -9.01 3.11 22.79
N ASP A 196 -10.24 3.33 23.23
CA ASP A 196 -11.22 2.24 23.42
C ASP A 196 -11.63 1.59 22.10
N ALA A 197 -11.79 2.39 21.03
CA ALA A 197 -12.07 1.86 19.70
C ALA A 197 -10.87 1.06 19.15
N LEU A 198 -9.63 1.54 19.34
CA LEU A 198 -8.42 0.81 18.97
C LEU A 198 -8.34 -0.54 19.68
N LYS A 199 -8.47 -0.54 21.01
CA LYS A 199 -8.48 -1.77 21.81
C LYS A 199 -9.56 -2.74 21.36
N PHE A 200 -10.77 -2.25 21.11
CA PHE A 200 -11.89 -3.08 20.67
C PHE A 200 -11.61 -3.75 19.31
N LEU A 201 -11.13 -2.98 18.34
CA LEU A 201 -10.79 -3.50 17.01
C LEU A 201 -9.66 -4.54 17.08
N HIS A 202 -8.56 -4.21 17.75
CA HIS A 202 -7.38 -5.07 17.77
C HIS A 202 -7.55 -6.29 18.69
N LEU A 203 -8.12 -6.14 19.88
CA LEU A 203 -8.22 -7.22 20.85
C LEU A 203 -9.46 -8.10 20.63
N GLU A 204 -10.62 -7.50 20.32
CA GLU A 204 -11.87 -8.26 20.21
C GLU A 204 -12.24 -8.66 18.77
N ARG A 205 -11.85 -7.85 17.78
CA ARG A 205 -12.04 -8.19 16.35
C ARG A 205 -10.80 -8.80 15.71
N LYS A 206 -9.63 -8.65 16.33
CA LYS A 206 -8.38 -9.26 15.86
C LYS A 206 -8.05 -8.84 14.43
N ILE A 207 -8.27 -7.57 14.13
CA ILE A 207 -7.91 -7.00 12.83
C ILE A 207 -6.39 -7.05 12.64
N LEU A 208 -5.94 -6.95 11.39
CA LEU A 208 -4.50 -6.89 11.09
C LEU A 208 -3.93 -5.53 11.49
N PHE A 209 -4.53 -4.45 10.99
CA PHE A 209 -4.23 -3.08 11.36
C PHE A 209 -5.42 -2.18 11.03
N HIS A 210 -5.39 -0.97 11.59
CA HIS A 210 -6.34 0.08 11.28
C HIS A 210 -5.65 1.24 10.55
N GLY A 211 -6.39 2.02 9.79
CA GLY A 211 -5.86 3.25 9.22
C GLY A 211 -6.88 4.37 9.16
N HIS A 212 -6.41 5.59 8.93
CA HIS A 212 -7.22 6.80 8.93
C HIS A 212 -6.62 7.85 7.99
N GLU A 213 -7.35 8.94 7.75
CA GLU A 213 -7.00 9.94 6.74
C GLU A 213 -6.10 11.06 7.28
N ALA A 214 -6.11 11.36 8.58
CA ALA A 214 -5.19 12.30 9.22
C ALA A 214 -3.74 11.78 9.26
N LEU A 215 -2.79 12.64 9.65
CA LEU A 215 -1.35 12.29 9.81
C LEU A 215 -0.99 11.81 11.22
N ASP A 216 -1.99 11.69 12.10
CA ASP A 216 -1.81 11.19 13.46
C ASP A 216 -3.10 10.47 13.86
N THR A 217 -2.96 9.43 14.67
CA THR A 217 -4.08 8.58 15.12
C THR A 217 -5.07 9.29 16.02
N ASP A 218 -4.58 10.23 16.84
CA ASP A 218 -5.38 10.97 17.79
C ASP A 218 -4.77 12.34 18.09
N THR A 219 -5.57 13.20 18.73
CA THR A 219 -5.19 14.56 19.12
C THR A 219 -4.79 14.68 20.60
N THR A 220 -4.51 13.57 21.30
CA THR A 220 -4.10 13.61 22.70
C THR A 220 -2.69 14.18 22.83
N PRO A 221 -2.35 14.86 23.96
CA PRO A 221 -1.03 15.48 24.12
C PRO A 221 0.16 14.50 24.06
N THR A 222 -0.09 13.21 24.26
CA THR A 222 0.93 12.16 24.32
C THR A 222 0.73 11.06 23.27
N ALA A 223 -0.15 11.28 22.27
CA ALA A 223 -0.54 10.29 21.27
C ALA A 223 -0.87 8.91 21.89
N GLU A 224 -1.75 8.89 22.90
CA GLU A 224 -2.04 7.70 23.72
C GLU A 224 -2.47 6.49 22.88
N GLY A 225 -3.19 6.71 21.78
CA GLY A 225 -3.62 5.67 20.85
C GLY A 225 -2.45 5.02 20.13
N GLU A 226 -1.59 5.83 19.50
CA GLU A 226 -0.40 5.37 18.81
C GLU A 226 0.59 4.71 19.77
N ALA A 227 0.84 5.35 20.92
CA ALA A 227 1.67 4.79 21.97
C ALA A 227 1.16 3.39 22.40
N TRP A 228 -0.14 3.23 22.59
CA TRP A 228 -0.72 1.92 22.92
C TRP A 228 -0.54 0.92 21.77
N LEU A 229 -0.83 1.29 20.52
CA LEU A 229 -0.75 0.40 19.36
C LEU A 229 0.64 -0.21 19.20
N MET A 230 1.66 0.65 19.15
CA MET A 230 3.03 0.24 18.85
C MET A 230 3.64 -0.58 19.99
N HIS A 231 3.37 -0.22 21.25
CA HIS A 231 3.80 -1.01 22.41
C HIS A 231 3.05 -2.35 22.55
N ASN A 232 1.91 -2.51 21.88
CA ASN A 232 1.18 -3.78 21.79
C ASN A 232 1.44 -4.53 20.46
N ASN A 233 2.45 -4.11 19.69
CA ASN A 233 2.89 -4.74 18.44
C ASN A 233 1.83 -4.75 17.33
N PHE A 234 0.96 -3.75 17.30
CA PHE A 234 0.07 -3.50 16.17
C PHE A 234 0.68 -2.46 15.23
N ALA A 235 0.26 -2.51 13.96
CA ALA A 235 0.62 -1.52 12.96
C ALA A 235 -0.56 -0.55 12.72
N GLN A 236 -0.29 0.56 12.02
CA GLN A 236 -1.33 1.47 11.54
C GLN A 236 -1.00 2.09 10.19
N ALA A 237 -2.01 2.64 9.52
CA ALA A 237 -1.85 3.42 8.31
C ALA A 237 -2.35 4.85 8.49
N GLU A 238 -1.58 5.82 8.03
CA GLU A 238 -1.91 7.25 8.13
C GLU A 238 -1.87 7.91 6.75
N GLY A 239 -2.51 9.08 6.64
CA GLY A 239 -2.58 9.83 5.39
C GLY A 239 -3.28 9.06 4.27
N VAL A 240 -4.28 8.23 4.59
CA VAL A 240 -5.01 7.42 3.59
C VAL A 240 -5.96 8.31 2.77
N ALA A 241 -5.99 8.14 1.45
CA ALA A 241 -6.80 8.94 0.54
C ALA A 241 -8.11 8.25 0.14
N ASN A 242 -9.08 9.03 -0.36
CA ASN A 242 -10.20 8.55 -1.19
C ASN A 242 -11.10 7.45 -0.56
N LEU A 243 -11.18 7.36 0.77
CA LEU A 243 -12.05 6.37 1.42
C LEU A 243 -13.55 6.60 1.11
N ASP A 244 -13.92 7.80 0.66
CA ASP A 244 -15.26 8.12 0.17
C ASP A 244 -15.67 7.37 -1.10
N LYS A 245 -14.70 6.85 -1.85
CA LYS A 245 -14.91 6.09 -3.08
C LYS A 245 -15.02 4.60 -2.85
N VAL A 246 -14.81 4.10 -1.63
CA VAL A 246 -14.75 2.67 -1.31
C VAL A 246 -16.07 2.20 -0.70
N PRO A 247 -16.56 0.98 -1.00
CA PRO A 247 -17.71 0.43 -0.27
C PRO A 247 -17.34 0.16 1.20
N GLU A 248 -18.30 0.37 2.11
CA GLU A 248 -18.09 0.13 3.55
C GLU A 248 -17.71 -1.32 3.87
N ALA A 249 -18.18 -2.29 3.07
CA ALA A 249 -17.92 -3.72 3.22
C ALA A 249 -17.77 -4.42 1.85
N GLY A 250 -17.09 -5.57 1.84
CA GLY A 250 -17.00 -6.45 0.65
C GLY A 250 -15.86 -6.13 -0.32
N ALA A 251 -15.05 -5.12 -0.04
CA ALA A 251 -13.80 -4.89 -0.76
C ALA A 251 -12.63 -5.68 -0.15
N LEU A 252 -11.57 -5.84 -0.94
CA LEU A 252 -10.25 -6.19 -0.45
C LEU A 252 -9.36 -4.94 -0.47
N ILE A 253 -8.26 -4.96 0.26
CA ILE A 253 -7.16 -4.00 0.15
C ILE A 253 -5.89 -4.74 -0.28
N SER A 254 -5.22 -4.22 -1.30
CA SER A 254 -3.84 -4.55 -1.62
C SER A 254 -2.92 -3.54 -0.93
N ILE A 255 -1.88 -4.05 -0.27
CA ILE A 255 -0.97 -3.28 0.56
C ILE A 255 0.45 -3.51 0.04
N GLY A 256 1.01 -2.48 -0.58
CA GLY A 256 2.43 -2.40 -0.90
C GLY A 256 3.11 -1.39 0.00
N PHE A 257 4.37 -1.60 0.35
CA PHE A 257 5.17 -0.61 1.07
C PHE A 257 6.64 -0.76 0.68
N ALA A 258 7.39 0.33 0.79
CA ALA A 258 8.84 0.27 0.67
C ALA A 258 9.41 -0.61 1.80
N LYS A 259 10.45 -1.40 1.50
CA LYS A 259 11.05 -2.34 2.46
C LYS A 259 12.49 -1.95 2.83
N PRO A 260 12.74 -0.74 3.39
CA PRO A 260 14.05 -0.40 3.90
C PRO A 260 14.43 -1.34 5.05
N LEU A 261 15.64 -1.91 4.98
CA LEU A 261 16.14 -2.83 6.00
C LEU A 261 16.23 -2.12 7.35
N GLY A 262 15.49 -2.61 8.34
CA GLY A 262 15.43 -2.05 9.69
C GLY A 262 14.63 -0.75 9.83
N GLY A 263 13.79 -0.39 8.84
CA GLY A 263 13.03 0.87 8.87
C GLY A 263 11.96 0.93 9.97
N THR A 264 11.77 2.11 10.54
CA THR A 264 10.86 2.39 11.66
C THR A 264 9.50 2.92 11.24
N GLY A 265 9.35 3.30 9.97
CA GLY A 265 8.12 3.67 9.28
C GLY A 265 8.17 3.17 7.84
N GLY A 266 7.22 3.58 7.01
CA GLY A 266 7.24 3.18 5.61
C GLY A 266 6.25 3.89 4.71
N TYR A 267 6.73 4.27 3.52
CA TYR A 267 5.87 4.72 2.42
C TYR A 267 5.00 3.57 1.95
N ALA A 268 3.69 3.79 1.92
CA ALA A 268 2.72 2.78 1.57
C ALA A 268 1.97 3.11 0.27
N ARG A 269 1.53 2.05 -0.42
CA ARG A 269 0.62 2.10 -1.54
C ARG A 269 -0.55 1.17 -1.25
N TYR A 270 -1.70 1.79 -0.98
CA TYR A 270 -2.95 1.12 -0.69
C TYR A 270 -3.88 1.19 -1.90
N ILE A 271 -4.38 0.04 -2.33
CA ILE A 271 -5.35 -0.04 -3.42
C ILE A 271 -6.55 -0.84 -2.93
N ALA A 272 -7.74 -0.23 -2.92
CA ALA A 272 -8.96 -0.97 -2.68
C ALA A 272 -9.36 -1.73 -3.96
N ILE A 273 -9.79 -2.96 -3.79
CA ILE A 273 -10.30 -3.83 -4.84
C ILE A 273 -11.76 -4.12 -4.50
N ALA A 274 -12.66 -3.35 -5.10
CA ALA A 274 -14.09 -3.40 -4.84
C ALA A 274 -14.81 -4.30 -5.88
N PRO A 275 -16.03 -4.80 -5.56
CA PRO A 275 -16.84 -5.58 -6.49
C PRO A 275 -17.04 -4.86 -7.83
N SER A 276 -17.16 -5.62 -8.92
CA SER A 276 -17.34 -5.10 -10.29
C SER A 276 -18.58 -4.22 -10.45
N THR A 277 -19.60 -4.44 -9.61
CA THR A 277 -20.86 -3.67 -9.55
C THR A 277 -20.71 -2.33 -8.82
N TRP A 278 -19.57 -2.09 -8.16
CA TRP A 278 -19.33 -0.82 -7.48
C TRP A 278 -19.15 0.32 -8.47
N LYS A 279 -19.60 1.53 -8.10
CA LYS A 279 -19.71 2.66 -9.01
C LYS A 279 -18.38 3.38 -9.27
N GLN A 280 -17.49 3.38 -8.28
CA GLN A 280 -16.22 4.11 -8.32
C GLN A 280 -15.06 3.18 -8.66
N GLY A 281 -13.95 3.75 -9.13
CA GLY A 281 -12.72 3.04 -9.45
C GLY A 281 -12.56 2.69 -10.93
N GLN A 282 -11.38 2.19 -11.28
CA GLN A 282 -11.03 1.78 -12.64
C GLN A 282 -11.08 0.26 -12.78
N THR A 283 -11.45 -0.25 -13.95
CA THR A 283 -11.32 -1.68 -14.27
C THR A 283 -10.05 -1.91 -15.06
N LEU A 284 -9.54 -3.15 -15.07
CA LEU A 284 -8.41 -3.51 -15.93
C LEU A 284 -8.75 -3.34 -17.42
N ARG A 285 -10.02 -3.51 -17.82
CA ARG A 285 -10.43 -3.22 -19.21
C ARG A 285 -10.34 -1.73 -19.55
N ALA A 286 -10.69 -0.84 -18.62
CA ALA A 286 -10.63 0.61 -18.85
C ALA A 286 -9.19 1.14 -18.77
N SER A 287 -8.37 0.54 -17.90
CA SER A 287 -6.98 0.90 -17.66
C SER A 287 -6.12 -0.37 -17.60
N PRO A 288 -5.70 -0.92 -18.75
CA PRO A 288 -5.01 -2.21 -18.83
C PRO A 288 -3.60 -2.21 -18.24
N GLY A 289 -3.06 -1.05 -17.87
CA GLY A 289 -1.72 -0.91 -17.29
C GLY A 289 -0.58 -1.10 -18.30
N ALA A 290 -0.84 -1.65 -19.49
CA ALA A 290 0.12 -1.74 -20.59
C ALA A 290 -0.60 -1.75 -21.96
N PRO A 291 -0.13 -0.96 -22.95
CA PRO A 291 0.80 0.17 -22.76
C PRO A 291 0.16 1.28 -21.92
N LEU A 292 0.99 2.04 -21.19
CA LEU A 292 0.53 3.20 -20.43
C LEU A 292 0.28 4.41 -21.35
N PRO A 293 -0.62 5.34 -20.96
CA PRO A 293 -0.83 6.58 -21.72
C PRO A 293 0.43 7.44 -21.83
N THR A 294 0.56 8.16 -22.94
CA THR A 294 1.65 9.12 -23.17
C THR A 294 1.28 10.52 -22.67
N GLN A 295 2.28 11.27 -22.20
CA GLN A 295 2.12 12.67 -21.86
C GLN A 295 1.91 13.53 -23.11
N LYS A 296 1.13 14.62 -22.99
CA LYS A 296 0.87 15.56 -24.09
C LYS A 296 2.10 16.39 -24.48
N PHE A 297 2.98 16.66 -23.52
CA PHE A 297 4.21 17.44 -23.70
C PHE A 297 5.40 16.70 -23.08
N PRO A 298 6.65 17.01 -23.50
CA PRO A 298 7.85 16.48 -22.85
C PRO A 298 7.85 16.76 -21.35
N LEU A 299 8.29 15.79 -20.57
CA LEU A 299 8.46 15.96 -19.13
C LEU A 299 9.70 16.81 -18.84
N LYS A 300 9.55 17.86 -18.03
CA LYS A 300 10.65 18.65 -17.48
C LYS A 300 10.50 18.76 -15.96
N ARG A 301 11.60 18.97 -15.25
CA ARG A 301 11.55 19.27 -13.81
C ARG A 301 11.00 20.68 -13.61
N ASP A 302 10.03 20.82 -12.72
CA ASP A 302 9.59 22.12 -12.23
C ASP A 302 10.55 22.69 -11.17
N SER A 303 10.19 23.82 -10.55
CA SER A 303 11.00 24.45 -9.48
C SER A 303 11.13 23.61 -8.21
N LEU A 304 10.30 22.59 -8.04
CA LEU A 304 10.37 21.63 -6.93
C LEU A 304 11.10 20.34 -7.34
N GLY A 305 11.58 20.25 -8.58
CA GLY A 305 12.25 19.05 -9.10
C GLY A 305 11.30 17.93 -9.54
N VAL A 306 9.98 18.17 -9.54
CA VAL A 306 8.96 17.19 -9.98
C VAL A 306 8.87 17.18 -11.49
N MET A 307 8.84 16.00 -12.11
CA MET A 307 8.68 15.86 -13.56
C MET A 307 7.23 16.18 -13.96
N ARG A 308 7.00 17.25 -14.70
CA ARG A 308 5.68 17.65 -15.21
C ARG A 308 5.71 17.83 -16.74
N PRO A 309 4.62 17.54 -17.45
CA PRO A 309 4.52 17.82 -18.88
C PRO A 309 4.56 19.33 -19.10
N THR A 310 5.56 19.83 -19.84
CA THR A 310 5.78 21.27 -20.05
C THR A 310 5.77 21.60 -21.54
N PRO A 311 4.86 22.48 -22.00
CA PRO A 311 4.83 22.97 -23.38
C PRO A 311 6.16 23.55 -23.88
#